data_AF-A0AAE4B452-F1
#
_entry.id   AF-A0AAE4B452-F1
#
_cell.length_a   1.000
_cell.length_b   1.000
_cell.length_c   1.000
_cell.angle_alpha   90.00
_cell.angle_beta   90.00
_cell.angle_gamma   90.00
#
_symmetry.space_group_name_H-M   'P 1'
#
loop_
_entity.id
_entity.type
_entity.pdbx_description
1 polymer ?
#
loop_
_entity_poly.entity_id
_entity_poly.type
_entity_poly.pdbx_seq_one_letter_code
_entity_poly.pdbx_strand_id
1 'polypeptide(L)'
;MDAGAEESLAGVVCWFSLLFLAPESRPRAFAELARVVRPGGYLVAAFEHGDGSGHRNLPGSRVARLGVDFDRYWLPAAERRDRCAAAGFAEVFEGGVPAEDVEPWHGYLLVRRER
;
A
#
# COMPACT_ATOMS: atom_id res chain seq x y z
N MET A 1 -14.56 23.58 11.75
CA MET A 1 -13.11 23.73 11.54
C MET A 1 -12.49 22.44 12.02
N ASP A 2 -12.30 21.51 11.07
CA ASP A 2 -11.78 20.17 11.35
C ASP A 2 -10.28 20.29 11.66
N ALA A 3 -9.91 20.20 12.94
CA ALA A 3 -8.52 20.12 13.36
C ALA A 3 -7.99 18.71 13.02
N GLY A 4 -7.97 18.37 11.73
CA GLY A 4 -7.73 17.03 11.26
C GLY A 4 -6.27 16.64 11.46
N ALA A 5 -5.93 16.02 12.59
CA ALA A 5 -4.82 15.08 12.85
C ALA A 5 -3.47 15.27 12.10
N GLU A 6 -3.09 16.49 11.72
CA GLU A 6 -1.85 16.77 10.99
C GLU A 6 -0.65 16.37 11.84
N GLU A 7 0.24 15.56 11.27
CA GLU A 7 1.51 15.14 11.89
C GLU A 7 1.38 14.58 13.32
N SER A 8 0.28 13.89 13.62
CA SER A 8 -0.02 13.41 14.97
C SER A 8 0.45 11.98 15.24
N LEU A 9 0.61 11.15 14.19
CA LEU A 9 0.93 9.74 14.31
C LEU A 9 2.44 9.49 14.23
N ALA A 10 2.95 8.61 15.09
CA ALA A 10 4.32 8.11 14.98
C ALA A 10 4.52 7.15 13.79
N GLY A 11 3.43 6.61 13.25
CA GLY A 11 3.44 5.82 12.04
C GLY A 11 2.09 5.23 11.66
N VAL A 12 2.04 4.60 10.49
CA VAL A 12 0.86 3.92 9.94
C VAL A 12 1.24 2.53 9.44
N VAL A 13 0.31 1.58 9.60
CA VAL A 13 0.43 0.21 9.09
C VAL A 13 -0.61 0.02 7.99
N CYS A 14 -0.15 -0.31 6.77
CA CYS A 14 -0.98 -0.63 5.63
C CYS A 14 -0.76 -2.12 5.25
N TRP A 15 -1.27 -3.02 6.07
CA TRP A 15 -1.07 -4.46 5.86
C TRP A 15 -2.11 -5.01 4.88
N PHE A 16 -1.70 -5.28 3.64
CA PHE A 16 -2.58 -5.73 2.56
C PHE A 16 -3.80 -4.83 2.33
N SER A 17 -3.67 -3.53 2.63
CA SER A 17 -4.78 -2.56 2.53
C SER A 17 -4.70 -1.71 1.27
N LEU A 18 -3.50 -1.39 0.79
CA LEU A 18 -3.31 -0.54 -0.39
C LEU A 18 -3.75 -1.20 -1.69
N LEU A 19 -3.81 -2.52 -1.72
CA LEU A 19 -4.24 -3.30 -2.87
C LEU A 19 -5.73 -3.14 -3.20
N PHE A 20 -6.55 -2.57 -2.32
CA PHE A 20 -7.94 -2.24 -2.63
C PHE A 20 -8.11 -0.85 -3.25
N LEU A 21 -7.02 -0.09 -3.40
CA LEU A 21 -7.05 1.23 -4.01
C LEU A 21 -6.87 1.11 -5.52
N ALA A 22 -7.91 1.51 -6.25
CA ALA A 22 -7.82 1.78 -7.67
C ALA A 22 -6.64 2.74 -7.96
N PRO A 23 -5.89 2.56 -9.06
CA PRO A 23 -4.69 3.34 -9.36
C PRO A 23 -4.87 4.86 -9.23
N GLU A 24 -6.01 5.38 -9.65
CA GLU A 24 -6.34 6.81 -9.64
C GLU A 24 -6.53 7.36 -8.22
N SER A 25 -6.87 6.51 -7.25
CA SER A 25 -7.07 6.88 -5.85
C SER A 25 -5.78 6.86 -5.03
N ARG A 26 -4.75 6.17 -5.49
CA ARG A 26 -3.48 5.99 -4.75
C ARG A 26 -2.76 7.31 -4.46
N PRO A 27 -2.62 8.28 -5.40
CA PRO A 27 -1.94 9.53 -5.11
C PRO A 27 -2.52 10.27 -3.90
N ARG A 28 -3.86 10.36 -3.83
CA ARG A 28 -4.56 10.99 -2.69
C ARG A 28 -4.35 10.21 -1.41
N ALA A 29 -4.46 8.87 -1.45
CA ALA A 29 -4.28 8.04 -0.26
C ALA A 29 -2.87 8.19 0.34
N PHE A 30 -1.82 8.17 -0.48
CA PHE A 30 -0.44 8.36 -0.02
C PHE A 30 -0.21 9.77 0.56
N ALA A 31 -0.84 10.80 -0.02
CA ALA A 31 -0.78 12.15 0.52
C ALA A 31 -1.46 12.25 1.90
N GLU A 32 -2.61 11.61 2.10
CA GLU A 32 -3.28 11.56 3.41
C GLU A 32 -2.48 10.77 4.45
N LEU A 33 -1.87 9.66 4.04
CA LEU A 33 -0.96 8.88 4.90
C LEU A 33 0.23 9.73 5.35
N ALA A 34 0.82 10.50 4.45
CA ALA A 34 1.88 11.44 4.78
C ALA A 34 1.42 12.56 5.71
N ARG A 35 0.23 13.12 5.47
CA ARG A 35 -0.33 14.24 6.25
C ARG A 35 -0.50 13.88 7.72
N VAL A 36 -0.86 12.64 8.05
CA VAL A 36 -1.09 12.22 9.44
C VAL A 36 0.17 11.73 10.15
N VAL A 37 1.23 11.35 9.41
CA VAL A 37 2.48 10.86 9.98
C VAL A 37 3.42 12.03 10.27
N ARG A 38 3.86 12.14 11.52
CA ARG A 38 4.81 13.17 11.94
C ARG A 38 6.17 13.01 11.26
N PRO A 39 6.95 14.09 11.07
CA PRO A 39 8.35 14.02 10.65
C PRO A 39 9.15 12.98 11.42
N GLY A 40 9.86 12.11 10.69
CA GLY A 40 10.63 11.00 11.26
C GLY A 40 9.81 9.78 11.69
N GLY A 41 8.48 9.81 11.59
CA GLY A 41 7.59 8.66 11.74
C GLY A 41 7.65 7.71 10.54
N TYR A 42 6.95 6.57 10.62
CA TYR A 42 7.11 5.47 9.67
C TYR A 42 5.80 5.02 9.02
N LEU A 43 5.88 4.55 7.78
CA LEU A 43 4.84 3.75 7.16
C LEU A 43 5.40 2.36 6.88
N VAL A 44 4.68 1.34 7.31
CA VAL A 44 4.95 -0.07 6.96
C VAL A 44 3.81 -0.63 6.14
N ALA A 45 4.12 -1.34 5.07
CA ALA A 45 3.12 -1.95 4.20
C ALA A 45 3.50 -3.38 3.83
N ALA A 46 2.46 -4.22 3.70
CA ALA A 46 2.53 -5.48 2.97
C ALA A 46 1.63 -5.39 1.74
N PHE A 47 2.10 -5.95 0.63
CA PHE A 47 1.42 -5.86 -0.66
C PHE A 47 1.67 -7.12 -1.49
N GLU A 48 0.88 -7.28 -2.55
CA GLU A 48 1.09 -8.28 -3.60
C GLU A 48 1.86 -7.60 -4.75
N HIS A 49 2.94 -8.22 -5.21
CA HIS A 49 3.69 -7.76 -6.39
C HIS A 49 2.86 -7.96 -7.66
N GLY A 50 3.04 -7.05 -8.63
CA GLY A 50 2.41 -7.18 -9.93
C GLY A 50 2.62 -5.97 -10.83
N ASP A 51 1.87 -5.94 -11.93
CA ASP A 51 1.96 -4.93 -12.99
C ASP A 51 0.88 -3.84 -12.88
N GLY A 52 0.05 -3.87 -11.83
CA GLY A 52 -1.05 -2.93 -11.64
C GLY A 52 -2.37 -3.38 -12.24
N SER A 53 -2.43 -4.58 -12.84
CA SER A 53 -3.68 -5.17 -13.31
C SER A 53 -4.67 -5.37 -12.15
N GLY A 54 -5.94 -5.06 -12.43
CA GLY A 54 -7.04 -5.34 -11.52
C GLY A 54 -7.36 -6.83 -11.53
N HIS A 55 -7.33 -7.45 -10.37
CA HIS A 55 -7.66 -8.85 -10.13
C HIS A 55 -8.92 -8.95 -9.25
N ARG A 56 -9.95 -9.58 -9.80
CA ARG A 56 -11.16 -9.94 -9.07
C ARG A 56 -10.98 -11.30 -8.38
N ASN A 57 -11.71 -11.56 -7.31
CA ASN A 57 -11.71 -12.89 -6.71
C ASN A 57 -12.05 -13.98 -7.75
N LEU A 58 -11.22 -15.02 -7.84
CA LEU A 58 -11.47 -16.14 -8.75
C LEU A 58 -12.83 -16.81 -8.46
N PRO A 59 -13.57 -17.24 -9.50
CA PRO A 59 -14.77 -18.04 -9.32
C PRO A 59 -14.51 -19.26 -8.43
N GLY A 60 -15.36 -19.49 -7.44
CA GLY A 60 -15.22 -20.62 -6.50
C GLY A 60 -14.19 -20.41 -5.38
N SER A 61 -13.50 -19.27 -5.33
CA SER A 61 -12.67 -18.86 -4.18
C SER A 61 -13.50 -18.78 -2.89
N ARG A 62 -12.83 -18.84 -1.73
CA ARG A 62 -13.52 -18.75 -0.42
C ARG A 62 -14.34 -17.48 -0.29
N VAL A 63 -13.83 -16.35 -0.79
CA VAL A 63 -14.51 -15.05 -0.75
C VAL A 63 -15.74 -15.04 -1.66
N ALA A 64 -15.61 -15.56 -2.89
CA ALA A 64 -16.75 -15.65 -3.82
C ALA A 64 -17.91 -16.49 -3.25
N ARG A 65 -17.62 -17.56 -2.47
CA ARG A 65 -18.64 -18.37 -1.79
C ARG A 65 -19.41 -17.64 -0.69
N LEU A 66 -18.87 -16.52 -0.19
CA LEU A 66 -19.55 -15.65 0.77
C LEU A 66 -20.46 -14.62 0.07
N GLY A 67 -20.52 -14.60 -1.26
CA GLY A 67 -21.28 -13.62 -2.03
C GLY A 67 -20.69 -12.22 -1.99
N VAL A 68 -19.40 -12.09 -1.62
CA VAL A 68 -18.67 -10.82 -1.55
C VAL A 68 -17.72 -10.73 -2.73
N ASP A 69 -17.61 -9.55 -3.31
CA ASP A 69 -16.64 -9.25 -4.35
C ASP A 69 -15.99 -7.89 -4.13
N PHE A 70 -14.74 -7.77 -4.55
CA PHE A 70 -13.94 -6.54 -4.49
C PHE A 70 -12.81 -6.65 -5.51
N ASP A 71 -12.38 -5.49 -5.98
CA ASP A 71 -11.22 -5.39 -6.85
C ASP A 71 -9.94 -5.33 -6.01
N ARG A 72 -8.94 -6.10 -6.44
CA ARG A 72 -7.57 -5.98 -5.93
C ARG A 72 -6.69 -5.51 -7.05
N TYR A 73 -5.79 -4.59 -6.74
CA TYR A 73 -4.84 -4.05 -7.69
C TYR A 73 -3.45 -4.29 -7.12
N TRP A 74 -2.69 -5.15 -7.79
CA TRP A 74 -1.30 -5.37 -7.41
C TRP A 74 -0.51 -4.06 -7.54
N LEU A 75 0.53 -3.90 -6.71
CA LEU A 75 1.27 -2.66 -6.62
C LEU A 75 2.60 -2.81 -7.38
N PRO A 76 2.78 -2.14 -8.54
CA PRO A 76 4.07 -2.10 -9.22
C PRO A 76 5.14 -1.51 -8.31
N ALA A 77 6.33 -2.11 -8.32
CA ALA A 77 7.43 -1.67 -7.46
C ALA A 77 7.84 -0.22 -7.74
N ALA A 78 7.95 0.17 -9.02
CA ALA A 78 8.28 1.54 -9.42
C ALA A 78 7.22 2.54 -8.95
N GLU A 79 5.94 2.26 -9.22
CA GLU A 79 4.84 3.13 -8.81
C GLU A 79 4.82 3.30 -7.28
N ARG A 80 4.95 2.21 -6.52
CA ARG A 80 4.99 2.25 -5.05
C ARG A 80 6.11 3.15 -4.54
N ARG A 81 7.33 3.02 -5.10
CA ARG A 81 8.48 3.85 -4.73
C ARG A 81 8.23 5.32 -5.06
N ASP A 82 7.77 5.61 -6.28
CA ASP A 82 7.48 6.97 -6.73
C ASP A 82 6.40 7.64 -5.87
N ARG A 83 5.36 6.89 -5.46
CA ARG A 83 4.30 7.42 -4.60
C ARG A 83 4.78 7.69 -3.18
N CYS A 84 5.64 6.82 -2.62
CA CYS A 84 6.26 7.09 -1.32
C CYS A 84 7.12 8.36 -1.39
N ALA A 85 7.99 8.46 -2.39
CA ALA A 85 8.88 9.60 -2.56
C ALA A 85 8.10 10.92 -2.79
N ALA A 86 7.10 10.90 -3.67
CA ALA A 86 6.24 12.06 -3.92
C ALA A 86 5.43 12.49 -2.68
N ALA A 87 5.15 11.55 -1.77
CA ALA A 87 4.51 11.81 -0.50
C ALA A 87 5.53 12.08 0.63
N GLY A 88 6.78 12.40 0.33
CA GLY A 88 7.83 12.78 1.30
C GLY A 88 8.26 11.65 2.23
N PHE A 89 8.21 10.41 1.76
CA PHE A 89 8.75 9.26 2.47
C PHE A 89 10.03 8.76 1.81
N ALA A 90 11.06 8.51 2.61
CA ALA A 90 12.30 7.87 2.21
C ALA A 90 12.27 6.36 2.50
N GLU A 91 12.79 5.55 1.59
CA GLU A 91 12.91 4.10 1.77
C GLU A 91 13.90 3.76 2.89
N VAL A 92 13.48 2.87 3.79
CA VAL A 92 14.33 2.29 4.83
C VAL A 92 14.61 0.82 4.52
N PHE A 93 13.58 0.10 4.09
CA PHE A 93 13.68 -1.31 3.75
C PHE A 93 12.64 -1.69 2.70
N GLU A 94 13.06 -2.51 1.75
CA GLU A 94 12.17 -3.25 0.87
C GLU A 94 12.63 -4.71 0.83
N GLY A 95 11.66 -5.63 0.91
CA GLY A 95 11.92 -7.05 0.79
C GLY A 95 10.67 -7.81 0.37
N GLY A 96 10.82 -9.06 0.01
CA GLY A 96 9.70 -9.89 -0.43
C GLY A 96 10.17 -11.31 -0.67
N VAL A 97 9.21 -12.18 -0.94
CA VAL A 97 9.52 -13.53 -1.42
C VAL A 97 9.79 -13.44 -2.93
N PRO A 98 10.95 -13.92 -3.41
CA PRO A 98 11.21 -14.01 -4.84
C PRO A 98 10.08 -14.72 -5.57
N ALA A 99 9.76 -14.23 -6.75
CA ALA A 99 8.69 -14.73 -7.60
C ALA A 99 9.06 -16.08 -8.23
N GLU A 100 9.19 -17.13 -7.43
CA GLU A 100 9.75 -18.40 -7.90
C GLU A 100 8.67 -19.43 -8.24
N ASP A 101 7.61 -19.63 -7.42
CA ASP A 101 6.74 -20.80 -7.65
C ASP A 101 5.21 -20.64 -7.49
N VAL A 102 4.69 -19.75 -6.62
CA VAL A 102 3.23 -19.66 -6.38
C VAL A 102 2.77 -18.23 -6.10
N GLU A 103 1.84 -17.73 -6.90
CA GLU A 103 1.13 -16.47 -6.65
C GLU A 103 0.20 -16.56 -5.41
N PRO A 104 -0.01 -15.45 -4.69
CA PRO A 104 0.57 -14.12 -4.91
C PRO A 104 1.94 -13.96 -4.25
N TRP A 105 2.84 -13.23 -4.91
CA TRP A 105 4.15 -12.89 -4.34
C TRP A 105 4.00 -11.70 -3.40
N HIS A 106 4.31 -11.91 -2.12
CA HIS A 106 4.20 -10.87 -1.11
C HIS A 106 5.48 -10.02 -1.03
N GLY A 107 5.28 -8.72 -0.98
CA GLY A 107 6.30 -7.72 -0.71
C GLY A 107 6.01 -6.94 0.57
N TYR A 108 7.08 -6.41 1.15
CA TYR A 108 7.10 -5.63 2.38
C TYR A 108 7.91 -4.36 2.16
N LEU A 109 7.40 -3.26 2.70
CA LEU A 109 8.05 -1.95 2.63
C LEU A 109 8.03 -1.29 4.01
N LEU A 110 9.15 -0.70 4.37
CA LEU A 110 9.25 0.27 5.45
C LEU A 110 9.82 1.57 4.88
N VAL A 111 9.09 2.66 5.06
CA VAL A 111 9.53 4.01 4.69
C VAL A 111 9.40 4.95 5.88
N ARG A 112 10.21 5.99 5.89
CA ARG A 112 10.26 7.01 6.94
C ARG A 112 9.88 8.36 6.38
N ARG A 113 9.00 9.07 7.07
CA ARG A 113 8.61 10.44 6.74
C ARG A 113 9.82 11.35 6.88
N GLU A 114 10.18 12.02 5.80
CA GLU A 114 11.21 13.06 5.83
C GLU A 114 10.70 14.31 6.58
N ARG A 115 11.57 15.31 6.75
CA ARG A 115 11.18 16.54 7.47
C ARG A 115 10.02 17.27 6.81
#